data_AF-A0A3C1P3R0-F1
#
_entry.id   AF-A0A3C1P3R0-F1
#
_cell.length_a   1.000
_cell.length_b   1.000
_cell.length_c   1.000
_cell.angle_alpha   90.00
_cell.angle_beta   90.00
_cell.angle_gamma   90.00
#
_symmetry.space_group_name_H-M   'P 1'
#
loop_
_entity.id
_entity.type
_entity.pdbx_description
1 polymer ?
#
loop_
_entity_poly.entity_id
_entity_poly.type
_entity_poly.pdbx_seq_one_letter_code
_entity_poly.pdbx_strand_id
1 'polypeptide(L)' 'MLHPSRSRGILADVKSAYADALRGQGLQVTAQRLAVLHAVAAQPHCTADEAMRTAREQIGTIS' A
#
# COMPACT_ATOMS: atom_id res chain seq x y z
N MET A 1 21.97 24.99 -1.42
CA MET A 1 21.75 23.79 -2.25
C MET A 1 20.92 22.80 -1.44
N LEU A 2 19.61 22.70 -1.68
CA LEU A 2 18.73 21.75 -0.98
C LEU A 2 18.82 20.38 -1.65
N HIS A 3 19.06 19.34 -0.86
CA HIS A 3 19.02 17.94 -1.30
C HIS A 3 17.55 17.51 -1.51
N PRO A 4 17.17 16.92 -2.65
CA PRO A 4 15.83 16.40 -2.83
C PRO A 4 15.60 15.18 -1.93
N SER A 5 14.44 15.18 -1.28
CA SER A 5 13.93 14.19 -0.34
C SER A 5 13.85 12.78 -0.94
N ARG A 6 14.94 11.99 -0.82
CA ARG A 6 15.07 10.62 -1.34
C ARG A 6 14.06 9.64 -0.71
N SER A 7 13.58 9.94 0.50
CA SER A 7 12.62 9.12 1.26
C SER A 7 11.22 9.09 0.65
N ARG A 8 10.80 10.14 -0.08
CA ARG A 8 9.50 10.17 -0.76
C ARG A 8 9.48 9.27 -2.01
N GLY A 9 10.63 9.11 -2.67
CA GLY A 9 10.76 8.28 -3.88
C GLY A 9 10.54 6.79 -3.61
N ILE A 10 11.11 6.27 -2.52
CA ILE A 10 10.99 4.84 -2.15
C ILE A 10 9.55 4.46 -1.82
N LEU A 11 8.80 5.30 -1.11
CA LEU A 11 7.41 5.02 -0.75
C LEU A 11 6.48 5.03 -1.97
N ALA A 12 6.73 5.93 -2.93
CA ALA A 12 6.02 5.95 -4.20
C ALA A 12 6.35 4.72 -5.06
N ASP A 13 7.63 4.29 -5.05
CA ASP A 13 8.13 3.12 -5.77
C ASP A 13 7.51 1.82 -5.24
N VAL A 14 7.40 1.67 -3.92
CA VAL A 14 6.71 0.54 -3.29
C VAL A 14 5.22 0.52 -3.63
N LYS A 15 4.58 1.70 -3.71
CA LYS A 15 3.17 1.81 -4.13
C LYS A 15 2.96 1.41 -5.58
N SER A 16 3.86 1.79 -6.49
CA SER A 16 3.83 1.31 -7.88
C SER A 16 4.15 -0.18 -7.97
N ALA A 17 5.07 -0.70 -7.17
CA ALA A 17 5.42 -2.13 -7.17
C ALA A 17 4.22 -3.03 -6.86
N TYR A 18 3.37 -2.65 -5.89
CA TYR A 18 2.15 -3.40 -5.60
C TYR A 18 1.12 -3.31 -6.73
N ALA A 19 0.99 -2.15 -7.37
CA ALA A 19 0.11 -1.98 -8.52
C ALA A 19 0.57 -2.85 -9.71
N ASP A 20 1.87 -2.91 -9.98
CA ASP A 20 2.44 -3.71 -11.06
C ASP A 20 2.34 -5.21 -10.77
N ALA A 21 2.57 -5.63 -9.53
CA ALA A 21 2.37 -7.03 -9.12
C ALA A 21 0.92 -7.48 -9.34
N LEU A 22 -0.07 -6.64 -8.97
CA LEU A 22 -1.48 -6.94 -9.22
C LEU A 22 -1.79 -7.03 -10.72
N ARG A 23 -1.33 -6.07 -11.54
CA ARG A 23 -1.54 -6.10 -13.00
C ARG A 23 -0.87 -7.31 -13.65
N GLY A 24 0.35 -7.65 -13.23
CA GLY A 24 1.10 -8.80 -13.74
C GLY A 24 0.39 -10.13 -13.48
N GLN A 25 -0.47 -10.19 -12.45
CA GLN A 25 -1.31 -11.34 -12.14
C GLN A 25 -2.73 -11.25 -12.73
N GLY A 26 -3.00 -10.25 -13.58
CA GLY A 26 -4.33 -10.01 -14.17
C GLY A 26 -5.39 -9.55 -13.17
N LEU A 27 -4.97 -9.07 -12.00
CA LEU A 27 -5.84 -8.65 -10.92
C LEU A 27 -6.17 -7.15 -11.00
N GLN A 28 -7.42 -6.81 -10.69
CA GLN A 28 -7.86 -5.41 -10.60
C GLN A 28 -7.06 -4.64 -9.54
N VAL A 29 -6.53 -3.48 -9.92
CA VAL A 29 -5.77 -2.57 -9.04
C VAL A 29 -6.75 -1.60 -8.38
N THR A 30 -7.40 -2.05 -7.32
CA THR A 30 -8.34 -1.21 -6.54
C THR A 30 -7.63 -0.50 -5.39
N ALA A 31 -8.19 0.63 -4.95
CA ALA A 31 -7.68 1.36 -3.79
C ALA A 31 -7.60 0.49 -2.52
N GLN A 32 -8.60 -0.36 -2.29
CA GLN A 32 -8.64 -1.31 -1.17
C GLN A 32 -7.49 -2.31 -1.19
N ARG A 33 -7.20 -2.93 -2.34
CA ARG A 33 -6.12 -3.93 -2.44
C ARG A 33 -4.75 -3.30 -2.21
N LEU A 34 -4.54 -2.10 -2.75
CA LEU A 34 -3.31 -1.34 -2.49
C LEU A 34 -3.20 -0.96 -1.01
N ALA A 35 -4.28 -0.47 -0.39
CA ALA A 35 -4.29 -0.10 1.02
C ALA A 35 -3.98 -1.29 1.95
N VAL A 36 -4.54 -2.47 1.65
CA VAL A 36 -4.25 -3.70 2.41
C VAL A 36 -2.80 -4.14 2.24
N LEU A 37 -2.26 -4.14 1.02
CA LEU A 37 -0.84 -4.48 0.78
C LEU A 37 0.10 -3.51 1.50
N HIS A 38 -0.23 -2.22 1.49
CA HIS A 38 0.50 -1.22 2.28
C HIS A 38 0.40 -1.45 3.79
N ALA A 39 -0.77 -1.82 4.31
CA ALA A 39 -0.96 -2.09 5.73
C ALA A 39 -0.07 -3.25 6.20
N VAL A 40 -0.06 -4.36 5.45
CA VAL A 40 0.79 -5.53 5.76
C VAL A 40 2.28 -5.20 5.64
N ALA A 41 2.66 -4.37 4.65
CA ALA A 41 4.05 -3.94 4.50
C ALA A 41 4.51 -3.01 5.64
N ALA A 42 3.61 -2.17 6.14
CA ALA A 42 3.89 -1.27 7.26
C ALA A 42 3.96 -2.03 8.60
N GLN A 43 3.17 -3.08 8.76
CA GLN A 43 3.18 -3.95 9.94
C GLN A 43 3.24 -5.43 9.54
N PRO A 44 4.47 -5.97 9.34
CA PRO A 44 4.65 -7.38 9.01
C PRO A 44 4.00 -8.29 10.06
N HIS A 45 3.39 -9.38 9.59
CA HIS A 45 2.68 -10.36 10.43
C HIS A 45 1.51 -9.81 11.25
N CYS A 46 0.92 -8.68 10.84
CA CYS A 46 -0.31 -8.19 11.46
C CYS A 46 -1.48 -9.18 11.30
N THR A 47 -2.44 -9.06 12.19
CA THR A 47 -3.73 -9.75 12.04
C THR A 47 -4.55 -9.15 10.89
N ALA A 48 -5.58 -9.87 10.45
CA ALA A 48 -6.50 -9.38 9.43
C ALA A 48 -7.25 -8.13 9.90
N ASP A 49 -7.67 -8.08 11.16
CA ASP A 49 -8.33 -6.91 11.76
C ASP A 49 -7.42 -5.68 11.80
N GLU A 50 -6.14 -5.87 12.15
CA GLU A 50 -5.16 -4.78 12.13
C GLU A 50 -4.89 -4.27 10.71
N ALA A 51 -4.79 -5.18 9.73
CA ALA A 51 -4.67 -4.80 8.32
C ALA A 51 -5.90 -4.01 7.85
N MET A 52 -7.10 -4.48 8.18
CA MET A 52 -8.36 -3.82 7.83
C MET A 52 -8.44 -2.43 8.47
N ARG A 53 -8.13 -2.31 9.76
CA ARG A 53 -8.13 -1.04 10.48
C ARG A 53 -7.17 -0.04 9.83
N THR A 54 -5.93 -0.45 9.60
CA THR A 54 -4.90 0.40 8.98
C THR A 54 -5.29 0.81 7.56
N ALA A 55 -5.82 -0.12 6.76
CA ALA A 55 -6.27 0.21 5.40
C ALA A 55 -7.47 1.17 5.43
N ARG A 56 -8.39 1.02 6.38
CA ARG A 56 -9.55 1.91 6.55
C ARG A 56 -9.12 3.31 6.97
N GLU A 57 -8.12 3.43 7.84
CA GLU A 57 -7.49 4.71 8.19
C GLU A 57 -6.88 5.42 6.96
N GLN A 58 -6.45 4.68 5.94
CA GLN A 58 -5.87 5.25 4.71
C GLN A 58 -6.91 5.71 3.68
N ILE A 59 -7.99 4.94 3.45
CA ILE A 59 -8.93 5.19 2.35
C ILE A 59 -10.39 5.44 2.79
N GLY A 60 -10.65 5.45 4.10
CA GLY A 60 -11.93 5.78 4.72
C GLY A 60 -12.95 4.65 4.72
N THR A 61 -13.21 4.02 3.56
CA THR A 61 -14.17 2.92 3.44
C THR A 61 -13.57 1.69 2.76
N ILE A 62 -13.96 0.52 3.25
CA ILE A 62 -13.57 -0.80 2.78
C ILE A 62 -14.83 -1.66 2.86
N SER A 63 -15.21 -2.29 1.75
CA SER A 63 -16.36 -3.20 1.64
C SER A 63 -15.96 -4.65 1.89
#